data_AF-A0A1N6DZB2-F1
#
_entry.id   AF-A0A1N6DZB2-F1
#
_cell.length_a   1.000
_cell.length_b   1.000
_cell.length_c   1.000
_cell.angle_alpha   90.00
_cell.angle_beta   90.00
_cell.angle_gamma   90.00
#
_symmetry.space_group_name_H-M   'P 1'
#
loop_
_entity.id
_entity.type
_entity.pdbx_description
1 polymer ?
#
loop_
_entity_poly.entity_id
_entity_poly.type
_entity_poly.pdbx_seq_one_letter_code
_entity_poly.pdbx_strand_id
1 'polypeptide(L)'
;MSSGSDFTKAQTFFNYGNDAAMKQNFEYAIQMYREACKLDVENLLYRAALRGIEKKKFGNDPSKVGRLAGAKNQPIRLRARASKAKSNWKNVLEICEEAFVNNPWDLSVSRDAAEAAEQLGYNGLAQWLVEAVQAQATDAEFFRFAGHIHEINESWPKAIACWEKVKKLDPNDENANRQINGLSAQASIKRSGISDAIDKRDETPAGPGEAELEEMKAQKLSPEERYQKEILEEPTRISSYLQLADLFKLRGQLEEAEKVMARGLKANPGNRDLAFAHAEIQISRIQGAIDRCHRRLAEKPDDEKAKAKLEEFTTLLNDYQIKEFRRRLALQPEDMGIQLELGIRLAQAGKHDEAIAAFQQARSSADHKVKALHQSGLSFESKGSLKLAERMYQDALKAADSTDMAVTNALHYRLGRVAEAQGNPQVAEEHYNEVAANDYNYLDVAQRLQSLN
;
A
#
# COMPACT_ATOMS: atom_id res chain seq x y z
N MET A 1 12.87 9.90 -10.35
CA MET A 1 12.84 8.89 -9.29
C MET A 1 13.85 9.31 -8.22
N SER A 2 13.50 9.27 -6.94
CA SER A 2 14.42 9.63 -5.83
C SER A 2 15.54 8.60 -5.75
N SER A 3 16.78 9.04 -5.53
CA SER A 3 17.95 8.16 -5.42
C SER A 3 17.90 7.35 -4.12
N GLY A 4 18.60 6.22 -4.02
CA GLY A 4 18.70 5.44 -2.76
C GLY A 4 19.22 6.27 -1.56
N SER A 5 19.99 7.32 -1.83
CA SER A 5 20.42 8.32 -0.85
C SER A 5 19.25 9.15 -0.29
N ASP A 6 18.27 9.49 -1.14
CA ASP A 6 17.14 10.35 -0.76
C ASP A 6 16.15 9.62 0.15
N PHE A 7 15.93 8.31 -0.05
CA PHE A 7 15.13 7.49 0.86
C PHE A 7 15.76 7.39 2.26
N THR A 8 17.07 7.21 2.33
CA THR A 8 17.80 7.15 3.61
C THR A 8 17.75 8.49 4.34
N LYS A 9 17.87 9.61 3.61
CA LYS A 9 17.70 10.95 4.15
C LYS A 9 16.26 11.21 4.61
N ALA A 10 15.27 10.81 3.82
CA ALA A 10 13.86 10.94 4.17
C ALA A 10 13.54 10.21 5.48
N GLN A 11 14.02 8.98 5.64
CA GLN A 11 13.88 8.20 6.87
C GLN A 11 14.56 8.87 8.07
N THR A 12 15.73 9.49 7.85
CA THR A 12 16.46 10.21 8.90
C THR A 12 15.65 11.42 9.39
N PHE A 13 15.14 12.24 8.47
CA PHE A 13 14.25 13.35 8.80
C PHE A 13 12.97 12.89 9.49
N PHE A 14 12.38 11.79 9.04
CA PHE A 14 11.21 11.21 9.71
C PHE A 14 11.52 10.80 11.16
N ASN A 15 12.68 10.21 11.42
CA ASN A 15 13.11 9.84 12.77
C ASN A 15 13.35 11.07 13.66
N TYR A 16 13.96 12.13 13.12
CA TYR A 16 14.09 13.41 13.84
C TYR A 16 12.73 14.03 14.15
N GLY A 17 11.78 13.94 13.22
CA GLY A 17 10.39 14.35 13.44
C GLY A 17 9.74 13.59 14.60
N ASN A 18 9.92 12.26 14.64
CA ASN A 18 9.39 11.41 15.72
C ASN A 18 9.97 11.76 17.09
N ASP A 19 11.29 11.92 17.19
CA ASP A 19 11.94 12.30 18.46
C ASP A 19 11.48 13.69 18.94
N ALA A 20 11.40 14.66 18.02
CA ALA A 20 10.89 15.99 18.31
C ALA A 20 9.41 15.96 18.76
N ALA A 21 8.58 15.15 18.11
CA ALA A 21 7.18 14.98 18.44
C ALA A 21 6.98 14.36 19.84
N MET A 22 7.82 13.37 20.22
CA MET A 22 7.82 12.79 21.56
C MET A 22 8.17 13.82 22.63
N LYS A 23 9.11 14.71 22.33
CA LYS A 23 9.52 15.84 23.19
C LYS A 23 8.54 17.03 23.14
N GLN A 24 7.40 16.89 22.45
CA GLN A 24 6.40 17.94 22.23
C GLN A 24 6.95 19.20 21.52
N ASN A 25 8.09 19.10 20.84
CA ASN A 25 8.61 20.16 20.00
C ASN A 25 7.94 20.09 18.61
N PHE A 26 6.68 20.54 18.54
CA PHE A 26 5.86 20.40 17.34
C PHE A 26 6.37 21.21 16.16
N GLU A 27 6.97 22.39 16.38
CA GLU A 27 7.48 23.21 15.27
C GLU A 27 8.64 22.53 14.55
N TYR A 28 9.60 21.99 15.32
CA TYR A 28 10.70 21.24 14.76
C TYR A 28 10.25 19.90 14.16
N ALA A 29 9.30 19.20 14.81
CA ALA A 29 8.74 17.97 14.27
C ALA A 29 8.09 18.18 12.89
N ILE A 30 7.27 19.23 12.76
CA ILE A 30 6.64 19.61 11.48
C ILE A 30 7.70 19.89 10.42
N GLN A 31 8.75 20.64 10.75
CA GLN A 31 9.84 20.92 9.81
C GLN A 31 10.50 19.64 9.31
N MET A 32 10.86 18.73 10.22
CA MET A 32 11.53 17.47 9.85
C MET A 32 10.62 16.55 9.04
N TYR A 33 9.35 16.41 9.40
CA TYR A 33 8.43 15.61 8.58
C TYR A 33 8.18 16.21 7.19
N ARG A 34 8.19 17.55 7.05
CA ARG A 34 8.08 18.19 5.73
C ARG A 34 9.28 17.89 4.85
N GLU A 35 10.50 17.91 5.39
CA GLU A 35 11.70 17.48 4.65
C GLU A 35 11.62 16.01 4.24
N ALA A 36 11.11 15.13 5.11
CA ALA A 36 10.87 13.73 4.77
C ALA A 36 9.87 13.57 3.61
N CYS A 37 8.73 14.27 3.67
CA CYS A 37 7.70 14.24 2.62
C CYS A 37 8.16 14.87 1.31
N LYS A 38 9.14 15.79 1.34
CA LYS A 38 9.73 16.38 0.15
C LYS A 38 10.62 15.40 -0.61
N LEU A 39 11.36 14.57 0.13
CA LEU A 39 12.28 13.57 -0.42
C LEU A 39 11.56 12.30 -0.89
N ASP A 40 10.50 11.90 -0.18
CA ASP A 40 9.66 10.74 -0.49
C ASP A 40 8.17 11.16 -0.55
N VAL A 41 7.76 11.61 -1.75
CA VAL A 41 6.51 12.36 -1.98
C VAL A 41 5.26 11.52 -1.74
N GLU A 42 5.29 10.23 -2.10
CA GLU A 42 4.14 9.33 -2.03
C GLU A 42 3.95 8.71 -0.63
N ASN A 43 4.96 8.77 0.22
CA ASN A 43 4.99 8.04 1.48
C ASN A 43 3.88 8.48 2.46
N LEU A 44 2.81 7.68 2.51
CA LEU A 44 1.64 7.97 3.34
C LEU A 44 1.95 7.94 4.83
N LEU A 45 2.94 7.16 5.27
CA LEU A 45 3.35 7.12 6.68
C LEU A 45 3.90 8.48 7.11
N TYR A 46 4.77 9.09 6.28
CA TYR A 46 5.37 10.39 6.59
C TYR A 46 4.31 11.49 6.63
N ARG A 47 3.41 11.48 5.65
CA ARG A 47 2.31 12.46 5.58
C ARG A 47 1.30 12.28 6.71
N ALA A 48 0.99 11.05 7.09
CA ALA A 48 0.11 10.77 8.22
C ALA A 48 0.71 11.28 9.54
N ALA A 49 2.02 11.09 9.76
CA ALA A 49 2.70 11.63 10.93
C ALA A 49 2.73 13.17 10.93
N LEU A 50 3.07 13.79 9.80
CA LEU A 50 3.04 15.25 9.63
C LEU A 50 1.66 15.82 9.97
N ARG A 51 0.62 15.33 9.28
CA ARG A 51 -0.77 15.74 9.48
C ARG A 51 -1.23 15.53 10.92
N GLY A 52 -0.81 14.43 11.55
CA GLY A 52 -1.10 14.15 12.95
C GLY A 52 -0.55 15.21 13.89
N ILE A 53 0.72 15.60 13.74
CA ILE A 53 1.33 16.64 14.58
C ILE A 53 0.76 18.03 14.29
N GLU A 54 0.50 18.35 13.03
CA GLU A 54 -0.19 19.59 12.66
C GLU A 54 -1.56 19.69 13.33
N LYS A 55 -2.38 18.64 13.30
CA LYS A 55 -3.68 18.59 14.00
C LYS A 55 -3.49 18.69 15.51
N LYS A 56 -2.47 18.02 16.08
CA LYS A 56 -2.16 18.06 17.52
C LYS A 56 -1.78 19.46 18.01
N LYS A 57 -1.13 20.30 17.18
CA LYS A 57 -0.86 21.72 17.48
C LYS A 57 -2.14 22.51 17.78
N PHE A 58 -3.27 22.11 17.16
CA PHE A 58 -4.59 22.66 17.40
C PHE A 58 -5.43 21.77 18.33
N GLY A 59 -4.82 20.89 19.13
CA GLY A 59 -5.53 19.98 20.03
C GLY A 59 -6.51 19.03 19.32
N ASN A 60 -6.24 18.69 18.06
CA ASN A 60 -7.09 17.87 17.18
C ASN A 60 -8.50 18.44 16.95
N ASP A 61 -8.67 19.74 17.11
CA ASP A 61 -9.95 20.41 17.02
C ASP A 61 -9.92 21.50 15.92
N PRO A 62 -10.66 21.31 14.80
CA PRO A 62 -10.74 22.29 13.73
C PRO A 62 -11.21 23.67 14.19
N SER A 63 -12.03 23.75 15.25
CA SER A 63 -12.53 25.02 15.77
C SER A 63 -11.44 25.89 16.42
N LYS A 64 -10.30 25.29 16.76
CA LYS A 64 -9.12 25.99 17.31
C LYS A 64 -8.23 26.60 16.22
N VAL A 65 -8.53 26.36 14.94
CA VAL A 65 -7.88 27.08 13.84
C VAL A 65 -8.31 28.54 13.89
N GLY A 66 -7.35 29.45 14.10
CA GLY A 66 -7.64 30.87 14.23
C GLY A 66 -8.31 31.45 12.98
N ARG A 67 -9.24 32.40 13.16
CA ARG A 67 -10.01 33.04 12.07
C ARG A 67 -9.16 33.66 10.95
N LEU A 68 -7.90 33.98 11.23
CA LEU A 68 -6.94 34.53 10.27
C LEU A 68 -6.21 33.48 9.43
N ALA A 69 -6.41 32.17 9.67
CA ALA A 69 -5.70 31.11 8.93
C ALA A 69 -5.98 31.18 7.42
N GLY A 70 -7.20 31.51 7.01
CA GLY A 70 -7.53 31.73 5.61
C GLY A 70 -6.74 32.88 4.97
N ALA A 71 -6.59 34.00 5.69
CA ALA A 71 -5.79 35.14 5.22
C ALA A 71 -4.29 34.78 5.14
N LYS A 72 -3.78 34.00 6.09
CA LYS A 72 -2.40 33.47 6.04
C LYS A 72 -2.17 32.50 4.89
N ASN A 73 -3.18 31.71 4.53
CA ASN A 73 -3.11 30.75 3.43
C ASN A 73 -3.30 31.40 2.04
N GLN A 74 -3.88 32.60 1.96
CA GLN A 74 -4.11 33.29 0.68
C GLN A 74 -2.85 33.45 -0.19
N PRO A 75 -1.70 33.97 0.30
CA PRO A 75 -0.48 34.05 -0.51
C PRO A 75 0.09 32.68 -0.87
N ILE A 76 -0.10 31.66 -0.03
CA ILE A 76 0.34 30.28 -0.28
C ILE A 76 -0.47 29.67 -1.44
N ARG A 77 -1.80 29.87 -1.44
CA ARG A 77 -2.69 29.43 -2.52
C ARG A 77 -2.37 30.10 -3.86
N LEU A 78 -2.00 31.38 -3.86
CA LEU A 78 -1.56 32.06 -5.08
C LEU A 78 -0.27 31.43 -5.66
N ARG A 79 0.69 31.07 -4.81
CA ARG A 79 1.90 30.33 -5.23
C ARG A 79 1.58 28.92 -5.74
N ALA A 80 0.66 28.21 -5.10
CA ALA A 80 0.21 26.89 -5.54
C ALA A 80 -0.43 26.97 -6.93
N ARG A 81 -1.34 27.93 -7.16
CA ARG A 81 -1.95 28.21 -8.48
C ARG A 81 -0.92 28.56 -9.54
N ALA A 82 0.07 29.39 -9.22
CA ALA A 82 1.15 29.73 -10.14
C ALA A 82 2.02 28.52 -10.51
N SER A 83 2.24 27.60 -9.56
CA SER A 83 2.99 26.35 -9.82
C SER A 83 2.17 25.36 -10.64
N LYS A 84 0.87 25.28 -10.37
CA LYS A 84 -0.11 24.50 -11.14
C LYS A 84 -0.19 24.96 -12.59
N ALA A 85 -0.19 26.28 -12.85
CA ALA A 85 -0.15 26.83 -14.21
C ALA A 85 1.13 26.47 -14.99
N LYS A 86 2.18 26.02 -14.29
CA LYS A 86 3.45 25.54 -14.88
C LYS A 86 3.55 24.02 -14.89
N SER A 87 2.48 23.30 -14.53
CA SER A 87 2.45 21.84 -14.35
C SER A 87 3.54 21.31 -13.40
N ASN A 88 4.00 22.14 -12.45
CA ASN A 88 4.99 21.72 -11.47
C ASN A 88 4.29 21.11 -10.24
N TRP A 89 3.72 19.93 -10.43
CA TRP A 89 2.85 19.25 -9.45
C TRP A 89 3.57 18.90 -8.14
N LYS A 90 4.86 18.54 -8.20
CA LYS A 90 5.68 18.30 -6.99
C LYS A 90 5.79 19.55 -6.13
N ASN A 91 6.00 20.70 -6.75
CA ASN A 91 6.07 21.98 -6.05
C ASN A 91 4.69 22.40 -5.51
N VAL A 92 3.60 22.06 -6.20
CA VAL A 92 2.23 22.27 -5.67
C VAL A 92 2.05 21.50 -4.36
N LEU A 93 2.45 20.23 -4.29
CA LEU A 93 2.40 19.44 -3.05
C LEU A 93 3.23 20.08 -1.93
N GLU A 94 4.46 20.50 -2.20
CA GLU A 94 5.32 21.16 -1.21
C GLU A 94 4.71 22.46 -0.67
N ILE A 95 4.15 23.30 -1.54
CA ILE A 95 3.48 24.54 -1.17
C ILE A 95 2.21 24.24 -0.34
N CYS A 96 1.45 23.20 -0.68
CA CYS A 96 0.27 22.82 0.08
C CYS A 96 0.63 22.41 1.52
N GLU A 97 1.74 21.71 1.73
CA GLU A 97 2.24 21.40 3.07
C GLU A 97 2.56 22.65 3.90
N GLU A 98 2.89 23.80 3.30
CA GLU A 98 3.01 25.06 4.04
C GLU A 98 1.65 25.57 4.55
N ALA A 99 0.61 25.47 3.73
CA ALA A 99 -0.73 25.95 4.10
C ALA A 99 -1.38 25.08 5.18
N PHE A 100 -1.03 23.80 5.19
CA PHE A 100 -1.48 22.82 6.16
C PHE A 100 -0.96 23.07 7.58
N VAL A 101 0.23 23.66 7.74
CA VAL A 101 0.74 24.13 9.04
C VAL A 101 -0.19 25.18 9.68
N ASN A 102 -0.84 26.01 8.85
CA ASN A 102 -1.77 27.04 9.33
C ASN A 102 -3.18 26.50 9.53
N ASN A 103 -3.62 25.57 8.67
CA ASN A 103 -4.92 24.91 8.75
C ASN A 103 -4.83 23.48 8.22
N PRO A 104 -4.77 22.46 9.10
CA PRO A 104 -4.63 21.07 8.69
C PRO A 104 -5.89 20.45 8.06
N TRP A 105 -7.01 21.17 8.09
CA TRP A 105 -8.31 20.75 7.57
C TRP A 105 -8.78 21.63 6.40
N ASP A 106 -7.88 22.35 5.76
CA ASP A 106 -8.20 23.26 4.66
C ASP A 106 -8.65 22.48 3.41
N LEU A 107 -9.97 22.48 3.15
CA LEU A 107 -10.59 21.76 2.04
C LEU A 107 -10.04 22.17 0.67
N SER A 108 -9.84 23.48 0.46
CA SER A 108 -9.36 24.00 -0.82
C SER A 108 -7.92 23.56 -1.08
N VAL A 109 -7.07 23.62 -0.06
CA VAL A 109 -5.67 23.20 -0.16
C VAL A 109 -5.59 21.69 -0.36
N SER A 110 -6.44 20.91 0.33
CA SER A 110 -6.46 19.46 0.17
C SER A 110 -6.87 19.03 -1.23
N ARG A 111 -7.81 19.74 -1.85
CA ARG A 111 -8.17 19.51 -3.25
C ARG A 111 -7.01 19.81 -4.20
N ASP A 112 -6.37 20.98 -4.05
CA ASP A 112 -5.21 21.36 -4.87
C ASP A 112 -4.05 20.34 -4.72
N ALA A 113 -3.84 19.82 -3.51
CA ALA A 113 -2.84 18.79 -3.22
C ALA A 113 -3.23 17.43 -3.83
N ALA A 114 -4.49 17.01 -3.69
CA ALA A 114 -4.98 15.74 -4.22
C ALA A 114 -4.94 15.71 -5.75
N GLU A 115 -5.28 16.82 -6.41
CA GLU A 115 -5.13 16.97 -7.86
C GLU A 115 -3.65 16.89 -8.27
N ALA A 116 -2.75 17.54 -7.54
CA ALA A 116 -1.33 17.43 -7.82
C ALA A 116 -0.80 15.99 -7.64
N ALA A 117 -1.32 15.24 -6.66
CA ALA A 117 -0.99 13.84 -6.47
C ALA A 117 -1.53 12.95 -7.60
N GLU A 118 -2.76 13.18 -8.04
CA GLU A 118 -3.37 12.52 -9.20
C GLU A 118 -2.55 12.75 -10.48
N GLN A 119 -2.17 14.00 -10.77
CA GLN A 119 -1.35 14.35 -11.94
C GLN A 119 0.06 13.74 -11.91
N LEU A 120 0.53 13.32 -10.73
CA LEU A 120 1.79 12.59 -10.55
C LEU A 120 1.61 11.06 -10.57
N GLY A 121 0.38 10.55 -10.67
CA GLY A 121 0.06 9.12 -10.61
C GLY A 121 0.03 8.53 -9.20
N TYR A 122 0.11 9.36 -8.16
CA TYR A 122 0.08 8.92 -6.76
C TYR A 122 -1.36 8.80 -6.26
N ASN A 123 -2.11 7.85 -6.83
CA ASN A 123 -3.56 7.75 -6.62
C ASN A 123 -3.91 7.50 -5.14
N GLY A 124 -3.13 6.67 -4.44
CA GLY A 124 -3.32 6.41 -3.00
C GLY A 124 -3.10 7.65 -2.13
N LEU A 125 -2.18 8.52 -2.52
CA LEU A 125 -1.97 9.82 -1.88
C LEU A 125 -3.14 10.78 -2.16
N ALA A 126 -3.61 10.85 -3.40
CA ALA A 126 -4.77 11.67 -3.75
C ALA A 126 -5.99 11.27 -2.91
N GLN A 127 -6.24 9.95 -2.77
CA GLN A 127 -7.31 9.42 -1.92
C GLN A 127 -7.11 9.79 -0.45
N TRP A 128 -5.91 9.61 0.10
CA TRP A 128 -5.65 9.94 1.49
C TRP A 128 -5.87 11.43 1.79
N LEU A 129 -5.48 12.33 0.87
CA LEU A 129 -5.65 13.78 1.03
C LEU A 129 -7.13 14.20 1.09
N VAL A 130 -7.99 13.64 0.23
CA VAL A 130 -9.43 13.94 0.30
C VAL A 130 -10.06 13.36 1.58
N GLU A 131 -9.73 12.13 1.95
CA GLU A 131 -10.28 11.48 3.16
C GLU A 131 -9.87 12.21 4.45
N ALA A 132 -8.66 12.78 4.50
CA ALA A 132 -8.12 13.45 5.68
C ALA A 132 -8.90 14.69 6.13
N VAL A 133 -9.70 15.29 5.24
CA VAL A 133 -10.48 16.52 5.47
C VAL A 133 -11.97 16.38 5.16
N GLN A 134 -12.40 15.23 4.63
CA GLN A 134 -13.78 15.00 4.18
C GLN A 134 -14.83 15.20 5.29
N ALA A 135 -14.48 14.96 6.54
CA ALA A 135 -15.38 15.18 7.68
C ALA A 135 -15.73 16.68 7.90
N GLN A 136 -14.95 17.60 7.32
CA GLN A 136 -15.16 19.04 7.40
C GLN A 136 -15.89 19.59 6.16
N ALA A 137 -16.06 18.79 5.11
CA ALA A 137 -16.70 19.20 3.88
C ALA A 137 -18.22 19.32 4.05
N THR A 138 -18.75 20.45 3.58
CA THR A 138 -20.21 20.75 3.60
C THR A 138 -20.74 21.14 2.23
N ASP A 139 -19.88 21.29 1.23
CA ASP A 139 -20.26 21.68 -0.13
C ASP A 139 -20.21 20.50 -1.10
N ALA A 140 -21.10 20.55 -2.10
CA ALA A 140 -21.20 19.51 -3.12
C ALA A 140 -19.94 19.42 -4.00
N GLU A 141 -19.26 20.54 -4.24
CA GLU A 141 -18.07 20.61 -5.11
C GLU A 141 -16.93 19.71 -4.59
N PHE A 142 -16.67 19.75 -3.27
CA PHE A 142 -15.72 18.86 -2.64
C PHE A 142 -16.10 17.39 -2.81
N PHE A 143 -17.36 17.02 -2.60
CA PHE A 143 -17.80 15.63 -2.73
C PHE A 143 -17.77 15.13 -4.18
N ARG A 144 -18.00 15.98 -5.19
CA ARG A 144 -17.79 15.62 -6.60
C ARG A 144 -16.33 15.26 -6.84
N PHE A 145 -15.41 16.12 -6.39
CA PHE A 145 -13.98 15.89 -6.54
C PHE A 145 -13.50 14.63 -5.80
N ALA A 146 -13.92 14.45 -4.54
CA ALA A 146 -13.60 13.24 -3.77
C ALA A 146 -14.17 11.98 -4.43
N GLY A 147 -15.39 12.06 -5.01
CA GLY A 147 -16.00 10.97 -5.77
C GLY A 147 -15.14 10.54 -6.96
N HIS A 148 -14.65 11.50 -7.76
CA HIS A 148 -13.70 11.26 -8.86
C HIS A 148 -12.40 10.61 -8.40
N ILE A 149 -11.79 11.11 -7.31
CA ILE A 149 -10.57 10.52 -6.75
C ILE A 149 -10.80 9.07 -6.29
N HIS A 150 -11.94 8.77 -5.67
CA HIS A 150 -12.29 7.40 -5.28
C HIS A 150 -12.57 6.49 -6.48
N GLU A 151 -13.14 7.02 -7.56
CA GLU A 151 -13.36 6.31 -8.83
C GLU A 151 -12.03 5.90 -9.46
N ILE A 152 -11.06 6.81 -9.58
CA ILE A 152 -9.72 6.51 -10.11
C ILE A 152 -9.01 5.45 -9.26
N ASN A 153 -9.24 5.45 -7.95
CA ASN A 153 -8.70 4.46 -7.02
C ASN A 153 -9.56 3.18 -6.92
N GLU A 154 -10.57 3.02 -7.79
CA GLU A 154 -11.48 1.88 -7.82
C GLU A 154 -12.17 1.58 -6.47
N SER A 155 -12.26 2.60 -5.62
CA SER A 155 -12.94 2.57 -4.33
C SER A 155 -14.43 2.85 -4.54
N TRP A 156 -15.10 2.02 -5.33
CA TRP A 156 -16.48 2.23 -5.79
C TRP A 156 -17.47 2.57 -4.67
N PRO A 157 -17.48 1.89 -3.51
CA PRO A 157 -18.39 2.24 -2.42
C PRO A 157 -18.15 3.66 -1.87
N LYS A 158 -16.90 4.10 -1.80
CA LYS A 158 -16.55 5.45 -1.34
C LYS A 158 -16.93 6.49 -2.40
N ALA A 159 -16.71 6.19 -3.68
CA ALA A 159 -17.11 7.04 -4.80
C ALA A 159 -18.64 7.25 -4.81
N ILE A 160 -19.42 6.16 -4.71
CA ILE A 160 -20.88 6.20 -4.64
C ILE A 160 -21.34 7.02 -3.43
N ALA A 161 -20.78 6.80 -2.24
CA ALA A 161 -21.14 7.56 -1.04
C ALA A 161 -20.87 9.07 -1.18
N CYS A 162 -19.80 9.45 -1.88
CA CYS A 162 -19.53 10.84 -2.22
C CYS A 162 -20.61 11.41 -3.15
N TRP A 163 -20.99 10.70 -4.21
CA TRP A 163 -22.05 11.15 -5.13
C TRP A 163 -23.45 11.15 -4.51
N GLU A 164 -23.74 10.26 -3.56
CA GLU A 164 -24.96 10.33 -2.74
C GLU A 164 -25.00 11.59 -1.87
N LYS A 165 -23.86 12.00 -1.31
CA LYS A 165 -23.75 13.28 -0.61
C LYS A 165 -23.93 14.47 -1.56
N VAL A 166 -23.37 14.42 -2.77
CA VAL A 166 -23.62 15.45 -3.80
C VAL A 166 -25.12 15.57 -4.06
N LYS A 167 -25.82 14.45 -4.30
CA LYS A 167 -27.27 14.43 -4.52
C LYS A 167 -28.07 15.01 -3.34
N LYS A 168 -27.63 14.78 -2.10
CA LYS A 168 -28.28 15.36 -0.90
C LYS A 168 -28.06 16.87 -0.80
N LEU A 169 -26.87 17.36 -1.15
CA LEU A 169 -26.49 18.77 -1.06
C LEU A 169 -26.97 19.60 -2.26
N ASP A 170 -27.07 18.98 -3.43
CA ASP A 170 -27.54 19.56 -4.69
C ASP A 170 -28.50 18.57 -5.39
N PRO A 171 -29.80 18.56 -5.00
CA PRO A 171 -30.78 17.64 -5.56
C PRO A 171 -31.04 17.80 -7.07
N ASN A 172 -30.66 18.94 -7.64
CA ASN A 172 -30.81 19.24 -9.07
C ASN A 172 -29.53 18.92 -9.87
N ASP A 173 -28.51 18.33 -9.25
CA ASP A 173 -27.29 17.91 -9.95
C ASP A 173 -27.63 16.79 -10.96
N GLU A 174 -27.66 17.15 -12.24
CA GLU A 174 -27.99 16.26 -13.34
C GLU A 174 -26.98 15.09 -13.48
N ASN A 175 -25.77 15.26 -12.96
CA ASN A 175 -24.70 14.28 -13.08
C ASN A 175 -24.68 13.29 -11.91
N ALA A 176 -25.14 13.67 -10.72
CA ALA A 176 -25.04 12.82 -9.53
C ALA A 176 -25.70 11.44 -9.70
N ASN A 177 -26.93 11.38 -10.23
CA ASN A 177 -27.61 10.11 -10.48
C ASN A 177 -26.91 9.28 -11.57
N ARG A 178 -26.40 9.95 -12.62
CA ARG A 178 -25.66 9.30 -13.70
C ARG A 178 -24.38 8.66 -13.17
N GLN A 179 -23.65 9.36 -12.31
CA GLN A 179 -22.43 8.89 -11.68
C GLN A 179 -22.71 7.72 -10.73
N ILE A 180 -23.72 7.81 -9.86
CA ILE A 180 -24.11 6.70 -8.96
C ILE A 180 -24.44 5.43 -9.77
N ASN A 181 -25.25 5.56 -10.83
CA ASN A 181 -25.64 4.42 -11.67
C ASN A 181 -24.44 3.86 -12.45
N GLY A 182 -23.59 4.72 -13.02
CA GLY A 182 -22.38 4.33 -13.74
C GLY A 182 -21.38 3.59 -12.85
N LEU A 183 -21.10 4.13 -11.66
CA LEU A 183 -20.21 3.52 -10.67
C LEU A 183 -20.78 2.21 -10.13
N SER A 184 -22.10 2.13 -9.92
CA SER A 184 -22.76 0.88 -9.50
C SER A 184 -22.69 -0.19 -10.59
N ALA A 185 -22.83 0.20 -11.87
CA ALA A 185 -22.65 -0.70 -13.00
C ALA A 185 -21.19 -1.14 -13.14
N GLN A 186 -20.20 -0.24 -13.01
CA GLN A 186 -18.77 -0.58 -13.03
C GLN A 186 -18.39 -1.50 -11.86
N ALA A 187 -18.89 -1.20 -10.65
CA ALA A 187 -18.72 -2.07 -9.49
C ALA A 187 -19.33 -3.46 -9.73
N SER A 188 -20.49 -3.52 -10.40
CA SER A 188 -21.17 -4.78 -10.75
C SER A 188 -20.48 -5.53 -11.88
N ILE A 189 -19.93 -4.84 -12.90
CA ILE A 189 -19.19 -5.44 -14.02
C ILE A 189 -17.84 -6.00 -13.53
N LYS A 190 -17.12 -5.26 -12.69
CA LYS A 190 -15.87 -5.73 -12.09
C LYS A 190 -16.14 -6.87 -11.09
N ARG A 191 -17.24 -6.80 -10.33
CA ARG A 191 -17.73 -7.90 -9.49
C ARG A 191 -18.24 -9.08 -10.33
N SER A 192 -18.76 -8.85 -11.53
CA SER A 192 -19.26 -9.89 -12.45
C SER A 192 -18.14 -10.61 -13.20
N GLY A 193 -17.07 -9.90 -13.57
CA GLY A 193 -15.81 -10.50 -14.01
C GLY A 193 -15.11 -11.33 -12.91
N ILE A 194 -15.50 -11.12 -11.65
CA ILE A 194 -15.13 -11.94 -10.49
C ILE A 194 -16.22 -13.00 -10.18
N SER A 195 -17.47 -12.81 -10.63
CA SER A 195 -18.63 -13.67 -10.28
C SER A 195 -18.72 -14.95 -11.11
N ASP A 196 -18.17 -14.98 -12.33
CA ASP A 196 -18.08 -16.23 -13.10
C ASP A 196 -17.20 -17.29 -12.39
N ALA A 197 -16.43 -16.89 -11.36
CA ALA A 197 -15.65 -17.78 -10.51
C ALA A 197 -16.23 -18.05 -9.10
N ILE A 198 -17.36 -17.43 -8.73
CA ILE A 198 -17.86 -17.46 -7.32
C ILE A 198 -19.39 -17.66 -7.25
N ASP A 199 -20.04 -18.16 -8.29
CA ASP A 199 -21.49 -18.37 -8.22
C ASP A 199 -21.85 -19.68 -7.51
N LYS A 200 -21.81 -19.61 -6.17
CA LYS A 200 -22.61 -20.37 -5.18
C LYS A 200 -22.05 -20.10 -3.79
N ARG A 201 -22.49 -19.03 -3.14
CA ARG A 201 -22.45 -18.91 -1.67
C ARG A 201 -23.40 -17.83 -1.17
N ASP A 202 -24.08 -18.21 -0.11
CA ASP A 202 -25.22 -17.58 0.52
C ASP A 202 -25.06 -16.09 0.86
N GLU A 203 -26.20 -15.41 0.84
CA GLU A 203 -26.45 -14.06 1.31
C GLU A 203 -25.80 -13.78 2.67
N THR A 204 -24.81 -12.89 2.69
CA THR A 204 -24.35 -12.24 3.92
C THR A 204 -25.45 -11.33 4.46
N PRO A 205 -25.81 -11.36 5.76
CA PRO A 205 -26.80 -10.43 6.31
C PRO A 205 -26.27 -9.00 6.23
N ALA A 206 -27.16 -8.08 5.86
CA ALA A 206 -26.89 -6.64 5.84
C ALA A 206 -26.38 -6.16 7.22
N GLY A 207 -25.38 -5.27 7.21
CA GLY A 207 -24.90 -4.60 8.41
C GLY A 207 -26.00 -3.77 9.10
N PRO A 208 -25.74 -3.28 10.32
CA PRO A 208 -26.73 -2.56 11.12
C PRO A 208 -27.31 -1.38 10.34
N GLY A 209 -28.63 -1.22 10.42
CA GLY A 209 -29.37 -0.21 9.67
C GLY A 209 -29.06 1.22 10.16
N GLU A 210 -29.37 2.23 9.34
CA GLU A 210 -29.16 3.65 9.66
C GLU A 210 -29.76 4.08 11.01
N ALA A 211 -30.84 3.41 11.45
CA ALA A 211 -31.49 3.64 12.74
C ALA A 211 -30.65 3.22 13.95
N GLU A 212 -29.97 2.06 13.89
CA GLU A 212 -29.01 1.64 14.93
C GLU A 212 -27.81 2.60 14.96
N LEU A 213 -27.37 3.06 13.79
CA LEU A 213 -26.24 4.00 13.68
C LEU A 213 -26.55 5.38 14.29
N GLU A 214 -27.80 5.85 14.19
CA GLU A 214 -28.30 7.10 14.78
C GLU A 214 -28.45 7.01 16.32
N GLU A 215 -29.03 5.91 16.82
CA GLU A 215 -29.24 5.67 18.25
C GLU A 215 -27.89 5.48 19.00
N MET A 216 -26.89 4.92 18.33
CA MET A 216 -25.54 4.73 18.87
C MET A 216 -24.68 6.00 18.81
N LYS A 217 -24.86 6.88 17.81
CA LYS A 217 -24.25 8.23 17.79
C LYS A 217 -24.73 9.09 18.96
N ALA A 218 -26.00 8.93 19.37
CA ALA A 218 -26.56 9.59 20.54
C ALA A 218 -25.87 9.17 21.86
N GLN A 219 -25.25 7.98 21.92
CA GLN A 219 -24.57 7.45 23.10
C GLN A 219 -23.11 7.93 23.28
N LYS A 220 -22.55 8.75 22.36
CA LYS A 220 -21.16 9.27 22.41
C LYS A 220 -20.06 8.20 22.56
N LEU A 221 -20.29 6.95 22.16
CA LEU A 221 -19.28 5.90 22.22
C LEU A 221 -18.19 6.12 21.16
N SER A 222 -16.94 5.88 21.51
CA SER A 222 -15.85 5.81 20.54
C SER A 222 -16.03 4.62 19.58
N PRO A 223 -15.43 4.63 18.38
CA PRO A 223 -15.52 3.50 17.45
C PRO A 223 -15.05 2.17 18.05
N GLU A 224 -14.09 2.20 18.98
CA GLU A 224 -13.61 1.03 19.69
C GLU A 224 -14.65 0.49 20.68
N GLU A 225 -15.18 1.35 21.55
CA GLU A 225 -16.23 0.98 22.52
C GLU A 225 -17.48 0.47 21.81
N ARG A 226 -17.80 1.03 20.63
CA ARG A 226 -18.89 0.55 19.78
C ARG A 226 -18.68 -0.90 19.38
N TYR A 227 -17.56 -1.23 18.75
CA TYR A 227 -17.32 -2.61 18.31
C TYR A 227 -17.15 -3.57 19.48
N GLN A 228 -16.61 -3.11 20.61
CA GLN A 228 -16.56 -3.92 21.83
C GLN A 228 -17.97 -4.25 22.35
N LYS A 229 -18.89 -3.28 22.36
CA LYS A 229 -20.28 -3.49 22.74
C LYS A 229 -21.00 -4.43 21.77
N GLU A 230 -20.84 -4.23 20.46
CA GLU A 230 -21.41 -5.12 19.45
C GLU A 230 -20.92 -6.58 19.60
N ILE A 231 -19.64 -6.78 19.94
CA ILE A 231 -19.08 -8.11 20.20
C ILE A 231 -19.71 -8.76 21.44
N LEU A 232 -20.07 -7.97 22.46
CA LEU A 232 -20.73 -8.47 23.66
C LEU A 232 -22.20 -8.84 23.39
N GLU A 233 -22.89 -8.04 22.59
CA GLU A 233 -24.30 -8.24 22.23
C GLU A 233 -24.45 -9.39 21.21
N GLU A 234 -23.57 -9.45 20.21
CA GLU A 234 -23.55 -10.49 19.18
C GLU A 234 -22.13 -11.07 18.97
N PRO A 235 -21.73 -12.05 19.80
CA PRO A 235 -20.38 -12.63 19.73
C PRO A 235 -20.03 -13.33 18.41
N THR A 236 -21.00 -13.70 17.58
CA THR A 236 -20.78 -14.34 16.27
C THR A 236 -20.70 -13.33 15.11
N ARG A 237 -20.83 -12.02 15.39
CA ARG A 237 -20.75 -10.99 14.36
C ARG A 237 -19.30 -10.76 13.92
N ILE A 238 -18.93 -11.38 12.80
CA ILE A 238 -17.56 -11.35 12.23
C ILE A 238 -17.06 -9.92 11.97
N SER A 239 -17.91 -9.06 11.40
CA SER A 239 -17.55 -7.69 11.01
C SER A 239 -17.02 -6.86 12.19
N SER A 240 -17.61 -6.99 13.39
CA SER A 240 -17.18 -6.24 14.57
C SER A 240 -15.77 -6.61 15.02
N TYR A 241 -15.37 -7.89 14.91
CA TYR A 241 -13.98 -8.31 15.18
C TYR A 241 -13.00 -7.78 14.14
N LEU A 242 -13.35 -7.86 12.85
CA LEU A 242 -12.50 -7.35 11.75
C LEU A 242 -12.26 -5.86 11.91
N GLN A 243 -13.34 -5.08 12.10
CA GLN A 243 -13.28 -3.63 12.22
C GLN A 243 -12.51 -3.18 13.48
N LEU A 244 -12.71 -3.86 14.61
CA LEU A 244 -11.97 -3.57 15.83
C LEU A 244 -10.48 -3.89 15.70
N ALA A 245 -10.13 -5.02 15.05
CA ALA A 245 -8.74 -5.37 14.79
C ALA A 245 -8.06 -4.38 13.83
N ASP A 246 -8.77 -3.89 12.80
CA ASP A 246 -8.26 -2.87 11.89
C ASP A 246 -8.02 -1.53 12.60
N LEU A 247 -8.88 -1.13 13.54
CA LEU A 247 -8.61 0.04 14.39
C LEU A 247 -7.30 -0.11 15.18
N PHE A 248 -7.04 -1.28 15.75
CA PHE A 248 -5.79 -1.55 16.46
C PHE A 248 -4.57 -1.56 15.53
N LYS A 249 -4.70 -2.13 14.32
CA LYS A 249 -3.65 -2.10 13.30
C LYS A 249 -3.29 -0.68 12.89
N LEU A 250 -4.28 0.19 12.65
CA LEU A 250 -4.07 1.59 12.29
C LEU A 250 -3.30 2.38 13.38
N ARG A 251 -3.43 1.96 14.64
CA ARG A 251 -2.69 2.54 15.78
C ARG A 251 -1.33 1.88 16.03
N GLY A 252 -0.94 0.90 15.20
CA GLY A 252 0.28 0.11 15.39
C GLY A 252 0.22 -0.91 16.54
N GLN A 253 -0.96 -1.15 17.11
CA GLN A 253 -1.19 -2.04 18.26
C GLN A 253 -1.46 -3.46 17.78
N LEU A 254 -0.49 -4.09 17.14
CA LEU A 254 -0.65 -5.41 16.50
C LEU A 254 -0.97 -6.52 17.52
N GLU A 255 -0.44 -6.47 18.74
CA GLU A 255 -0.77 -7.44 19.79
C GLU A 255 -2.25 -7.38 20.20
N GLU A 256 -2.85 -6.19 20.26
CA GLU A 256 -4.27 -6.05 20.60
C GLU A 256 -5.16 -6.47 19.42
N ALA A 257 -4.76 -6.15 18.19
CA ALA A 257 -5.43 -6.63 16.98
C ALA A 257 -5.49 -8.17 16.93
N GLU A 258 -4.38 -8.82 17.29
CA GLU A 258 -4.28 -10.29 17.35
C GLU A 258 -5.21 -10.87 18.41
N LYS A 259 -5.23 -10.32 19.63
CA LYS A 259 -6.14 -10.76 20.70
C LYS A 259 -7.60 -10.67 20.26
N VAL A 260 -8.00 -9.57 19.63
CA VAL A 260 -9.36 -9.39 19.13
C VAL A 260 -9.70 -10.45 18.10
N MET A 261 -8.80 -10.69 17.15
CA MET A 261 -9.01 -11.67 16.09
C MET A 261 -9.05 -13.11 16.62
N ALA A 262 -8.22 -13.43 17.62
CA ALA A 262 -8.24 -14.73 18.31
C ALA A 262 -9.58 -14.98 19.03
N ARG A 263 -10.17 -13.95 19.66
CA ARG A 263 -11.54 -14.04 20.19
C ARG A 263 -12.56 -14.26 19.09
N GLY A 264 -12.44 -13.53 17.98
CA GLY A 264 -13.33 -13.69 16.82
C GLY A 264 -13.31 -15.11 16.27
N LEU A 265 -12.13 -15.71 16.13
CA LEU A 265 -11.95 -17.10 15.70
C LEU A 265 -12.51 -18.12 16.70
N LYS A 266 -12.39 -17.83 18.01
CA LYS A 266 -12.99 -18.68 19.05
C LYS A 266 -14.52 -18.65 19.01
N ALA A 267 -15.10 -17.47 18.76
CA ALA A 267 -16.54 -17.29 18.63
C ALA A 267 -17.10 -17.78 17.29
N ASN A 268 -16.26 -17.82 16.24
CA ASN A 268 -16.63 -18.25 14.89
C ASN A 268 -15.63 -19.30 14.37
N PRO A 269 -15.62 -20.53 14.93
CA PRO A 269 -14.68 -21.56 14.52
C PRO A 269 -14.80 -21.89 13.04
N GLY A 270 -13.67 -21.93 12.33
CA GLY A 270 -13.63 -22.28 10.91
C GLY A 270 -14.01 -21.15 9.95
N ASN A 271 -14.38 -19.96 10.44
CA ASN A 271 -14.59 -18.81 9.56
C ASN A 271 -13.29 -18.44 8.83
N ARG A 272 -13.35 -18.40 7.50
CA ARG A 272 -12.20 -18.18 6.62
C ARG A 272 -11.68 -16.76 6.69
N ASP A 273 -12.57 -15.76 6.70
CA ASP A 273 -12.19 -14.35 6.64
C ASP A 273 -11.47 -13.92 7.92
N LEU A 274 -11.96 -14.34 9.09
CA LEU A 274 -11.27 -14.15 10.36
C LEU A 274 -9.92 -14.87 10.39
N ALA A 275 -9.84 -16.07 9.80
CA ALA A 275 -8.60 -16.82 9.76
C ALA A 275 -7.55 -16.14 8.86
N PHE A 276 -7.96 -15.60 7.72
CA PHE A 276 -7.09 -14.83 6.83
C PHE A 276 -6.65 -13.53 7.48
N ALA A 277 -7.58 -12.76 8.04
CA ALA A 277 -7.27 -11.50 8.72
C ALA A 277 -6.34 -11.73 9.94
N HIS A 278 -6.52 -12.81 10.70
CA HIS A 278 -5.60 -13.22 11.75
C HIS A 278 -4.22 -13.52 11.20
N ALA A 279 -4.13 -14.24 10.09
CA ALA A 279 -2.85 -14.59 9.48
C ALA A 279 -2.08 -13.36 8.99
N GLU A 280 -2.76 -12.37 8.41
CA GLU A 280 -2.12 -11.10 8.01
C GLU A 280 -1.57 -10.33 9.23
N ILE A 281 -2.28 -10.32 10.36
CA ILE A 281 -1.81 -9.70 11.61
C ILE A 281 -0.55 -10.41 12.13
N GLN A 282 -0.54 -11.75 12.13
CA GLN A 282 0.62 -12.53 12.56
C GLN A 282 1.85 -12.26 11.69
N ILE A 283 1.67 -12.24 10.37
CA ILE A 283 2.72 -11.91 9.40
C ILE A 283 3.29 -10.51 9.70
N SER A 284 2.42 -9.51 9.87
CA SER A 284 2.83 -8.14 10.18
C SER A 284 3.60 -8.04 11.50
N ARG A 285 3.19 -8.79 12.52
CA ARG A 285 3.85 -8.81 13.83
C ARG A 285 5.26 -9.40 13.76
N ILE A 286 5.42 -10.52 13.05
CA ILE A 286 6.74 -11.16 12.86
C ILE A 286 7.63 -10.24 12.02
N GLN A 287 7.09 -9.61 10.97
CA GLN A 287 7.81 -8.62 10.17
C GLN A 287 8.32 -7.45 11.04
N GLY A 288 7.47 -6.91 11.92
CA GLY A 288 7.90 -5.87 12.87
C GLY A 288 9.00 -6.33 13.84
N ALA A 289 9.09 -7.63 14.14
CA ALA A 289 10.19 -8.19 14.92
C ALA A 289 11.50 -8.27 14.11
N ILE A 290 11.41 -8.66 12.83
CA ILE A 290 12.52 -8.64 11.87
C ILE A 290 13.06 -7.20 11.72
N ASP A 291 12.19 -6.22 11.53
CA ASP A 291 12.58 -4.80 11.39
C ASP A 291 13.31 -4.27 12.63
N ARG A 292 12.88 -4.68 13.83
CA ARG A 292 13.59 -4.36 15.08
C ARG A 292 14.99 -4.97 15.11
N CYS A 293 15.15 -6.20 14.61
CA CYS A 293 16.47 -6.83 14.53
C CYS A 293 17.37 -6.12 13.51
N HIS A 294 16.84 -5.75 12.34
CA HIS A 294 17.58 -4.95 11.35
C HIS A 294 18.03 -3.60 11.90
N ARG A 295 17.15 -2.86 12.60
CA ARG A 295 17.55 -1.59 13.25
C ARG A 295 18.68 -1.79 14.25
N ARG A 296 18.62 -2.85 15.05
CA ARG A 296 19.68 -3.17 16.02
C ARG A 296 21.01 -3.52 15.34
N LEU A 297 20.96 -4.26 14.23
CA LEU A 297 22.16 -4.60 13.46
C LEU A 297 22.74 -3.40 12.70
N ALA A 298 21.91 -2.43 12.31
CA ALA A 298 22.39 -1.16 11.74
C ALA A 298 23.17 -0.34 12.78
N GLU A 299 22.76 -0.36 14.05
CA GLU A 299 23.49 0.29 15.16
C GLU A 299 24.70 -0.52 15.62
N LYS A 300 24.59 -1.85 15.62
CA LYS A 300 25.61 -2.80 16.10
C LYS A 300 25.72 -3.99 15.14
N PRO A 301 26.55 -3.88 14.09
CA PRO A 301 26.70 -4.93 13.07
C PRO A 301 27.15 -6.29 13.62
N ASP A 302 27.91 -6.29 14.73
CA ASP A 302 28.46 -7.48 15.36
C ASP A 302 27.60 -8.04 16.51
N ASP A 303 26.33 -7.61 16.63
CA ASP A 303 25.43 -8.15 17.64
C ASP A 303 24.92 -9.55 17.26
N GLU A 304 25.67 -10.57 17.68
CA GLU A 304 25.34 -11.98 17.43
C GLU A 304 23.96 -12.39 17.95
N LYS A 305 23.46 -11.77 19.03
CA LYS A 305 22.10 -12.05 19.52
C LYS A 305 21.04 -11.50 18.58
N ALA A 306 21.29 -10.33 17.98
CA ALA A 306 20.39 -9.75 16.99
C ALA A 306 20.43 -10.53 15.66
N LYS A 307 21.60 -11.03 15.24
CA LYS A 307 21.72 -11.94 14.08
C LYS A 307 20.93 -13.23 14.29
N ALA A 308 21.12 -13.89 15.44
CA ALA A 308 20.40 -15.13 15.76
C ALA A 308 18.88 -14.93 15.80
N LYS A 309 18.40 -13.82 16.39
CA LYS A 309 16.96 -13.48 16.41
C LYS A 309 16.41 -13.13 15.03
N LEU A 310 17.20 -12.47 14.19
CA LEU A 310 16.81 -12.20 12.81
C LEU A 310 16.58 -13.51 12.06
N GLU A 311 17.52 -14.44 12.14
CA GLU A 311 17.40 -15.77 11.52
C GLU A 311 16.19 -16.56 12.07
N GLU A 312 15.99 -16.54 13.38
CA GLU A 312 14.83 -17.15 14.05
C GLU A 312 13.50 -16.59 13.50
N PHE A 313 13.34 -15.26 13.50
CA PHE A 313 12.11 -14.63 13.03
C PHE A 313 11.91 -14.74 11.52
N THR A 314 12.98 -14.72 10.72
CA THR A 314 12.90 -14.96 9.28
C THR A 314 12.45 -16.38 8.98
N THR A 315 13.01 -17.37 9.67
CA THR A 315 12.56 -18.78 9.55
C THR A 315 11.11 -18.93 9.97
N LEU A 316 10.72 -18.33 11.09
CA LEU A 316 9.34 -18.35 11.59
C LEU A 316 8.36 -17.74 10.58
N LEU A 317 8.72 -16.58 10.00
CA LEU A 317 7.89 -15.91 9.00
C LEU A 317 7.70 -16.79 7.77
N ASN A 318 8.79 -17.34 7.24
CA ASN A 318 8.77 -18.20 6.06
C ASN A 318 7.89 -19.42 6.27
N ASP A 319 8.05 -20.14 7.38
CA ASP A 319 7.25 -21.33 7.68
C ASP A 319 5.77 -20.98 7.90
N TYR A 320 5.50 -19.87 8.59
CA TYR A 320 4.14 -19.39 8.80
C TYR A 320 3.45 -19.06 7.47
N GLN A 321 4.13 -18.29 6.60
CA GLN A 321 3.61 -17.91 5.29
C GLN A 321 3.38 -19.14 4.39
N ILE A 322 4.33 -20.07 4.31
CA ILE A 322 4.16 -21.31 3.54
C ILE A 322 2.94 -22.10 4.03
N LYS A 323 2.78 -22.26 5.34
CA LYS A 323 1.63 -22.97 5.93
C LYS A 323 0.32 -22.29 5.57
N GLU A 324 0.26 -20.97 5.66
CA GLU A 324 -0.94 -20.19 5.34
C GLU A 324 -1.27 -20.25 3.84
N PHE A 325 -0.29 -20.08 2.95
CA PHE A 325 -0.52 -20.19 1.51
C PHE A 325 -0.93 -21.61 1.08
N ARG A 326 -0.38 -22.66 1.70
CA ARG A 326 -0.87 -24.04 1.50
C ARG A 326 -2.32 -24.20 1.94
N ARG A 327 -2.72 -23.60 3.06
CA ARG A 327 -4.11 -23.59 3.51
C ARG A 327 -5.02 -22.85 2.54
N ARG A 328 -4.60 -21.67 2.05
CA ARG A 328 -5.33 -20.89 1.04
C ARG A 328 -5.50 -21.67 -0.25
N LEU A 329 -4.45 -22.32 -0.73
CA LEU A 329 -4.49 -23.17 -1.92
C LEU A 329 -5.42 -24.37 -1.74
N ALA A 330 -5.41 -25.03 -0.57
CA ALA A 330 -6.34 -26.13 -0.29
C ALA A 330 -7.82 -25.69 -0.35
N LEU A 331 -8.10 -24.40 -0.11
CA LEU A 331 -9.43 -23.82 -0.19
C LEU A 331 -9.81 -23.34 -1.60
N GLN A 332 -8.81 -23.04 -2.44
CA GLN A 332 -8.94 -22.56 -3.82
C GLN A 332 -7.85 -23.19 -4.70
N PRO A 333 -7.99 -24.48 -5.08
CA PRO A 333 -6.91 -25.21 -5.76
C PRO A 333 -6.58 -24.70 -7.16
N GLU A 334 -7.51 -23.99 -7.80
CA GLU A 334 -7.39 -23.50 -9.18
C GLU A 334 -6.86 -22.05 -9.24
N ASP A 335 -6.66 -21.40 -8.10
CA ASP A 335 -6.12 -20.04 -8.04
C ASP A 335 -4.60 -20.05 -8.28
N MET A 336 -4.22 -19.76 -9.53
CA MET A 336 -2.82 -19.70 -9.93
C MET A 336 -2.05 -18.53 -9.29
N GLY A 337 -2.74 -17.51 -8.78
CA GLY A 337 -2.13 -16.41 -8.03
C GLY A 337 -1.68 -16.87 -6.64
N ILE A 338 -2.51 -17.64 -5.95
CA ILE A 338 -2.13 -18.30 -4.68
C ILE A 338 -1.00 -19.30 -4.92
N GLN A 339 -1.05 -20.06 -6.01
CA GLN A 339 0.02 -20.98 -6.40
C GLN A 339 1.35 -20.25 -6.64
N LEU A 340 1.31 -19.11 -7.33
CA LEU A 340 2.48 -18.26 -7.57
C LEU A 340 3.06 -17.74 -6.25
N GLU A 341 2.23 -17.18 -5.39
CA GLU A 341 2.70 -16.62 -4.11
C GLU A 341 3.24 -17.72 -3.18
N LEU A 342 2.64 -18.92 -3.16
CA LEU A 342 3.21 -20.08 -2.47
C LEU A 342 4.63 -20.39 -2.99
N GLY A 343 4.82 -20.41 -4.30
CA GLY A 343 6.14 -20.61 -4.92
C GLY A 343 7.15 -19.54 -4.48
N ILE A 344 6.75 -18.26 -4.40
CA ILE A 344 7.62 -17.18 -3.94
C ILE A 344 8.04 -17.39 -2.48
N ARG A 345 7.10 -17.76 -1.60
CA ARG A 345 7.40 -18.03 -0.18
C ARG A 345 8.30 -19.26 -0.01
N LEU A 346 8.10 -20.30 -0.83
CA LEU A 346 8.99 -21.47 -0.87
C LEU A 346 10.40 -21.09 -1.31
N ALA A 347 10.55 -20.25 -2.34
CA ALA A 347 11.85 -19.78 -2.80
C ALA A 347 12.57 -18.93 -1.74
N GLN A 348 11.85 -18.03 -1.05
CA GLN A 348 12.38 -17.24 0.06
C GLN A 348 12.85 -18.10 1.24
N ALA A 349 12.23 -19.26 1.45
CA ALA A 349 12.65 -20.25 2.43
C ALA A 349 13.78 -21.18 1.95
N GLY A 350 14.33 -20.96 0.76
CA GLY A 350 15.36 -21.81 0.15
C GLY A 350 14.83 -23.15 -0.39
N LYS A 351 13.51 -23.40 -0.36
CA LYS A 351 12.86 -24.63 -0.85
C LYS A 351 12.64 -24.54 -2.38
N HIS A 352 13.74 -24.36 -3.11
CA HIS A 352 13.70 -24.05 -4.55
C HIS A 352 13.05 -25.13 -5.41
N ASP A 353 13.16 -26.41 -5.05
CA ASP A 353 12.51 -27.50 -5.80
C ASP A 353 10.98 -27.43 -5.73
N GLU A 354 10.43 -27.24 -4.52
CA GLU A 354 8.99 -27.04 -4.34
C GLU A 354 8.53 -25.74 -5.00
N ALA A 355 9.34 -24.67 -4.92
CA ALA A 355 9.05 -23.39 -5.56
C ALA A 355 8.93 -23.53 -7.09
N ILE A 356 9.88 -24.22 -7.73
CA ILE A 356 9.86 -24.47 -9.18
C ILE A 356 8.60 -25.25 -9.58
N ALA A 357 8.22 -26.29 -8.81
CA ALA A 357 6.99 -27.03 -9.07
C ALA A 357 5.75 -26.12 -8.96
N ALA A 358 5.71 -25.22 -7.99
CA ALA A 358 4.63 -24.25 -7.85
C ALA A 358 4.58 -23.27 -9.04
N PHE A 359 5.72 -22.72 -9.45
CA PHE A 359 5.79 -21.82 -10.60
C PHE A 359 5.43 -22.51 -11.92
N GLN A 360 5.76 -23.79 -12.09
CA GLN A 360 5.37 -24.58 -13.25
C GLN A 360 3.85 -24.73 -13.40
N GLN A 361 3.13 -24.76 -12.29
CA GLN A 361 1.66 -24.74 -12.29
C GLN A 361 1.14 -23.32 -12.55
N ALA A 362 1.67 -22.33 -11.82
CA ALA A 362 1.23 -20.94 -11.92
C ALA A 362 1.39 -20.34 -13.33
N ARG A 363 2.42 -20.77 -14.08
CA ARG A 363 2.66 -20.28 -15.46
C ARG A 363 1.61 -20.72 -16.48
N SER A 364 0.67 -21.59 -16.11
CA SER A 364 -0.48 -21.95 -16.95
C SER A 364 -1.49 -20.81 -17.09
N SER A 365 -1.52 -19.87 -16.14
CA SER A 365 -2.28 -18.62 -16.25
C SER A 365 -1.49 -17.56 -17.00
N ALA A 366 -2.11 -16.92 -17.99
CA ALA A 366 -1.50 -15.84 -18.78
C ALA A 366 -1.04 -14.67 -17.88
N ASP A 367 -1.88 -14.27 -16.93
CA ASP A 367 -1.65 -13.13 -16.00
C ASP A 367 -0.45 -13.36 -15.07
N HIS A 368 -0.06 -14.62 -14.87
CA HIS A 368 1.02 -15.00 -13.96
C HIS A 368 2.22 -15.61 -14.67
N LYS A 369 2.12 -15.86 -15.98
CA LYS A 369 3.13 -16.58 -16.77
C LYS A 369 4.50 -15.93 -16.69
N VAL A 370 4.58 -14.63 -16.96
CA VAL A 370 5.85 -13.88 -16.98
C VAL A 370 6.50 -13.90 -15.59
N LYS A 371 5.72 -13.57 -14.55
CA LYS A 371 6.21 -13.55 -13.16
C LYS A 371 6.63 -14.95 -12.69
N ALA A 372 5.87 -16.00 -13.01
CA ALA A 372 6.21 -17.37 -12.67
C ALA A 372 7.50 -17.86 -13.36
N LEU A 373 7.70 -17.53 -14.64
CA LEU A 373 8.91 -17.87 -15.38
C LEU A 373 10.12 -17.12 -14.84
N HIS A 374 9.99 -15.81 -14.57
CA HIS A 374 11.04 -15.02 -13.92
C HIS A 374 11.44 -15.60 -12.55
N GLN A 375 10.47 -15.93 -11.69
CA GLN A 375 10.76 -16.52 -10.38
C GLN A 375 11.34 -17.95 -10.46
N SER A 376 10.95 -18.73 -11.48
CA SER A 376 11.57 -20.02 -11.78
C SER A 376 13.04 -19.86 -12.14
N GLY A 377 13.37 -18.87 -12.96
CA GLY A 377 14.75 -18.55 -13.33
C GLY A 377 15.60 -18.23 -12.09
N LEU A 378 15.10 -17.39 -11.19
CA LEU A 378 15.80 -17.03 -9.94
C LEU A 378 16.06 -18.25 -9.05
N SER A 379 15.10 -19.17 -9.00
CA SER A 379 15.25 -20.43 -8.26
C SER A 379 16.28 -21.35 -8.90
N PHE A 380 16.32 -21.44 -10.24
CA PHE A 380 17.36 -22.20 -10.94
C PHE A 380 18.75 -21.57 -10.80
N GLU A 381 18.89 -20.25 -10.81
CA GLU A 381 20.15 -19.54 -10.51
C GLU A 381 20.64 -19.86 -9.11
N SER A 382 19.75 -19.81 -8.11
CA SER A 382 20.08 -20.12 -6.71
C SER A 382 20.56 -21.57 -6.55
N LYS A 383 20.07 -22.48 -7.40
CA LYS A 383 20.53 -23.87 -7.48
C LYS A 383 21.77 -24.07 -8.37
N GLY A 384 22.34 -23.03 -8.96
CA GLY A 384 23.46 -23.11 -9.90
C GLY A 384 23.12 -23.71 -11.28
N SER A 385 21.83 -23.92 -11.59
CA SER A 385 21.37 -24.50 -12.85
C SER A 385 21.23 -23.43 -13.95
N LEU A 386 22.36 -22.81 -14.32
CA LEU A 386 22.41 -21.61 -15.15
C LEU A 386 21.71 -21.77 -16.52
N LYS A 387 21.84 -22.94 -17.18
CA LYS A 387 21.19 -23.19 -18.48
C LYS A 387 19.65 -23.21 -18.37
N LEU A 388 19.13 -23.74 -17.27
CA LEU A 388 17.68 -23.75 -17.03
C LEU A 388 17.19 -22.35 -16.64
N ALA A 389 17.97 -21.61 -15.86
CA ALA A 389 17.66 -20.22 -15.53
C ALA A 389 17.55 -19.36 -16.79
N GLU A 390 18.56 -19.43 -17.67
CA GLU A 390 18.58 -18.75 -18.96
C GLU A 390 17.32 -19.06 -19.79
N ARG A 391 16.98 -20.35 -19.91
CA ARG A 391 15.76 -20.76 -20.64
C ARG A 391 14.50 -20.16 -20.03
N MET A 392 14.36 -20.16 -18.70
CA MET A 392 13.19 -19.56 -18.05
C MET A 392 13.10 -18.05 -18.29
N TYR A 393 14.23 -17.34 -18.29
CA TYR A 393 14.24 -15.92 -18.61
C TYR A 393 13.94 -15.62 -20.08
N GLN A 394 14.47 -16.41 -21.01
CA GLN A 394 14.12 -16.29 -22.43
C GLN A 394 12.64 -16.56 -22.68
N ASP A 395 12.08 -17.59 -22.02
CA ASP A 395 10.65 -17.90 -22.11
C ASP A 395 9.79 -16.79 -21.46
N ALA A 396 10.26 -16.18 -20.36
CA ALA A 396 9.61 -15.03 -19.74
C ALA A 396 9.61 -13.81 -20.67
N LEU A 397 10.75 -13.52 -21.31
CA LEU A 397 10.93 -12.39 -22.23
C LEU A 397 10.03 -12.52 -23.45
N LYS A 398 9.91 -13.74 -24.02
CA LYS A 398 8.97 -14.03 -25.12
C LYS A 398 7.49 -13.87 -24.75
N ALA A 399 7.17 -14.06 -23.46
CA ALA A 399 5.81 -13.94 -22.96
C ALA A 399 5.47 -12.55 -22.42
N ALA A 400 6.48 -11.68 -22.22
CA ALA A 400 6.29 -10.33 -21.72
C ALA A 400 5.68 -9.42 -22.78
N ASP A 401 4.91 -8.43 -22.33
CA ASP A 401 4.52 -7.31 -23.18
C ASP A 401 5.77 -6.47 -23.46
N SER A 402 6.13 -6.32 -24.74
CA SER A 402 7.30 -5.54 -25.17
C SER A 402 7.22 -4.07 -24.78
N THR A 403 6.06 -3.56 -24.38
CA THR A 403 5.89 -2.18 -23.88
C THR A 403 6.20 -2.04 -22.39
N ASP A 404 6.23 -3.15 -21.63
CA ASP A 404 6.65 -3.14 -20.23
C ASP A 404 8.18 -3.18 -20.14
N MET A 405 8.77 -2.00 -20.28
CA MET A 405 10.22 -1.81 -20.24
C MET A 405 10.83 -2.19 -18.89
N ALA A 406 10.09 -2.10 -17.79
CA ALA A 406 10.60 -2.46 -16.47
C ALA A 406 10.84 -3.96 -16.36
N VAL A 407 9.87 -4.77 -16.81
CA VAL A 407 9.99 -6.24 -16.86
C VAL A 407 11.05 -6.66 -17.88
N THR A 408 11.02 -6.06 -19.06
CA THR A 408 11.97 -6.36 -20.16
C THR A 408 13.43 -6.09 -19.73
N ASN A 409 13.71 -4.93 -19.12
CA ASN A 409 15.04 -4.59 -18.61
C ASN A 409 15.48 -5.55 -17.48
N ALA A 410 14.57 -5.91 -16.57
CA ALA A 410 14.88 -6.86 -15.49
C ALA A 410 15.27 -8.24 -16.04
N LEU A 411 14.59 -8.73 -17.07
CA LEU A 411 14.87 -10.01 -17.71
C LEU A 411 16.19 -9.99 -18.50
N HIS A 412 16.44 -8.94 -19.29
CA HIS A 412 17.72 -8.78 -19.98
C HIS A 412 18.89 -8.67 -19.00
N TYR A 413 18.72 -7.91 -17.91
CA TYR A 413 19.74 -7.84 -16.86
C TYR A 413 20.06 -9.23 -16.28
N ARG A 414 19.03 -10.02 -15.96
CA ARG A 414 19.20 -11.39 -15.44
C ARG A 414 19.85 -12.32 -16.46
N LEU A 415 19.47 -12.23 -17.74
CA LEU A 415 20.10 -13.00 -18.81
C LEU A 415 21.58 -12.64 -18.96
N GLY A 416 21.93 -11.36 -18.91
CA GLY A 416 23.33 -10.92 -18.93
C GLY A 416 24.12 -11.49 -17.75
N ARG A 417 23.55 -11.43 -16.53
CA ARG A 417 24.16 -11.99 -15.31
C ARG A 417 24.36 -13.51 -15.40
N VAL A 418 23.40 -14.23 -15.97
CA VAL A 418 23.51 -15.68 -16.20
C VAL A 418 24.59 -15.97 -17.25
N ALA A 419 24.67 -15.19 -18.33
CA ALA A 419 25.69 -15.33 -19.37
C ALA A 419 27.10 -15.07 -18.83
N GLU A 420 27.31 -14.05 -17.99
CA GLU A 420 28.57 -13.83 -17.28
C GLU A 420 28.94 -15.06 -16.43
N ALA A 421 28.00 -15.57 -15.64
CA ALA A 421 28.22 -16.72 -14.77
C ALA A 421 28.51 -18.02 -15.56
N GLN A 422 28.03 -18.11 -16.80
CA GLN A 422 28.35 -19.20 -17.72
C GLN A 422 29.69 -19.01 -18.46
N GLY A 423 30.32 -17.84 -18.37
CA GLY A 423 31.58 -17.52 -19.07
C GLY A 423 31.39 -17.08 -20.52
N ASN A 424 30.22 -16.52 -20.87
CA ASN A 424 29.87 -16.06 -22.22
C ASN A 424 29.79 -14.52 -22.28
N PRO A 425 30.93 -13.79 -22.29
CA PRO A 425 30.92 -12.34 -22.17
C PRO A 425 30.25 -11.63 -23.35
N GLN A 426 30.29 -12.20 -24.56
CA GLN A 426 29.64 -11.60 -25.74
C GLN A 426 28.12 -11.57 -25.57
N VAL A 427 27.52 -12.68 -25.11
CA VAL A 427 26.07 -12.77 -24.85
C VAL A 427 25.67 -11.89 -23.67
N ALA A 428 26.54 -11.78 -22.66
CA ALA A 428 26.32 -10.85 -21.55
C ALA A 428 26.28 -9.39 -22.03
N GLU A 429 27.24 -9.00 -22.87
CA GLU A 429 27.31 -7.66 -23.45
C GLU A 429 26.07 -7.33 -24.29
N GLU A 430 25.61 -8.24 -25.15
CA GLU A 430 24.39 -8.08 -25.93
C GLU A 430 23.18 -7.75 -25.03
N HIS A 431 22.97 -8.55 -23.98
CA HIS A 431 21.85 -8.32 -23.05
C HIS A 431 22.00 -7.05 -22.22
N TYR A 432 23.21 -6.67 -21.82
CA TYR A 432 23.43 -5.40 -21.14
C TYR A 432 23.24 -4.19 -22.04
N ASN A 433 23.58 -4.30 -23.33
CA ASN A 433 23.32 -3.26 -24.31
C ASN A 433 21.81 -3.04 -24.51
N GLU A 434 21.00 -4.10 -24.52
CA GLU A 434 19.53 -3.98 -24.55
C GLU A 434 19.00 -3.22 -23.33
N VAL A 435 19.53 -3.48 -22.13
CA VAL A 435 19.14 -2.70 -20.95
C VAL A 435 19.60 -1.26 -21.06
N ALA A 436 20.86 -1.04 -21.46
CA ALA A 436 21.49 0.28 -21.52
C ALA A 436 20.87 1.20 -22.58
N ALA A 437 20.38 0.64 -23.69
CA ALA A 437 19.66 1.37 -24.73
C ALA A 437 18.36 2.00 -24.20
N ASN A 438 17.73 1.34 -23.23
CA ASN A 438 16.47 1.78 -22.62
C ASN A 438 16.70 2.60 -21.34
N ASP A 439 17.58 2.14 -20.47
CA ASP A 439 17.98 2.81 -19.22
C ASP A 439 19.45 2.50 -18.89
N TYR A 440 20.35 3.40 -19.30
CA TYR A 440 21.78 3.31 -19.03
C TYR A 440 22.14 3.29 -17.52
N ASN A 441 21.24 3.79 -16.66
CA ASN A 441 21.48 3.85 -15.21
C ASN A 441 20.83 2.67 -14.45
N TYR A 442 20.35 1.65 -15.16
CA TYR A 442 19.73 0.48 -14.55
C TYR A 442 20.76 -0.34 -13.76
N LEU A 443 20.63 -0.37 -12.43
CA LEU A 443 21.50 -1.12 -11.51
C LEU A 443 23.00 -0.84 -11.77
N ASP A 444 23.81 -1.88 -11.97
CA ASP A 444 25.25 -1.83 -12.24
C ASP A 444 25.60 -2.09 -13.72
N VAL A 445 24.64 -1.96 -14.65
CA VAL A 445 24.83 -2.28 -16.09
C VAL A 445 26.00 -1.52 -16.71
N ALA A 446 26.13 -0.22 -16.46
CA ALA A 446 27.23 0.58 -16.99
C ALA A 446 28.61 0.08 -16.52
N GLN A 447 28.71 -0.37 -15.26
CA GLN A 447 29.93 -0.95 -14.71
C GLN A 447 30.23 -2.33 -15.33
N ARG A 448 29.19 -3.15 -15.51
CA ARG A 448 29.28 -4.47 -16.13
C ARG A 448 29.83 -4.39 -17.55
N LEU A 449 29.25 -3.52 -18.39
CA LEU A 449 29.70 -3.28 -19.77
C LEU A 449 31.17 -2.83 -19.84
N GLN A 450 31.62 -2.00 -18.89
CA GLN A 450 33.04 -1.61 -18.82
C GLN A 450 33.96 -2.77 -18.43
N SER A 451 33.48 -3.70 -17.60
CA SER A 451 34.27 -4.84 -17.14
C SER A 451 34.36 -6.00 -18.14
N LEU A 452 33.51 -6.02 -19.17
CA LEU A 452 33.48 -7.04 -20.22
C LEU A 452 34.43 -6.71 -21.40
N ASN A 453 34.91 -5.46 -21.49
CA ASN A 453 35.78 -4.95 -22.55
C ASN A 453 37.28 -5.13 -22.28
#